data_AF-A0A7J5JDX1-F1
#
_entry.id   AF-A0A7J5JDX1-F1
#
_cell.length_a   1.000
_cell.length_b   1.000
_cell.length_c   1.000
_cell.angle_alpha   90.00
_cell.angle_beta   90.00
_cell.angle_gamma   90.00
#
_symmetry.space_group_name_H-M   'P 1'
#
loop_
_entity.id
_entity.type
_entity.pdbx_description
1 polymer ?
#
loop_
_entity_poly.entity_id
_entity_poly.type
_entity_poly.pdbx_seq_one_letter_code
_entity_poly.pdbx_strand_id
1 'polypeptide(L)'
;MQIDINTRKRLNKPENYSAFYSLLNRLPTSDREALKESIVSQYTDGRTTSLREMTLKEYSAAVAGMQKLVPPTYREELRKILRQKRSAVLHQMQLLGIDTADWDKVNAFCLDSRIAGMEFRELDCEALDTLQVKLRAIRRKRENKQQ
;
A
#
# COMPACT_ATOMS: atom_id res chain seq x y z
N MET A 1 17.66 20.57 19.82
CA MET A 1 18.32 19.54 18.98
C MET A 1 18.56 20.12 17.60
N GLN A 2 19.80 20.46 17.26
CA GLN A 2 20.15 21.17 16.03
C GLN A 2 20.39 20.14 14.93
N ILE A 3 19.43 19.98 14.01
CA ILE A 3 19.58 19.05 12.88
C ILE A 3 20.49 19.70 11.85
N ASP A 4 21.62 19.04 11.60
CA ASP A 4 22.67 19.44 10.67
C ASP A 4 22.13 19.73 9.25
N ILE A 5 22.67 20.76 8.59
CA ILE A 5 22.24 21.22 7.24
C ILE A 5 22.50 20.12 6.19
N ASN A 6 23.54 19.31 6.38
CA ASN A 6 23.84 18.16 5.52
C ASN A 6 22.83 17.01 5.68
N THR A 7 22.25 16.83 6.87
CA THR A 7 21.21 15.82 7.14
C THR A 7 19.90 16.21 6.43
N ARG A 8 19.56 17.50 6.40
CA ARG A 8 18.41 18.02 5.62
C ARG A 8 18.56 17.85 4.11
N LYS A 9 19.77 18.00 3.56
CA LYS A 9 20.03 17.72 2.13
C LYS A 9 19.83 16.24 1.78
N ARG A 10 20.15 15.31 2.69
CA ARG A 10 19.88 13.88 2.48
C ARG A 10 18.39 13.52 2.57
N LEU A 11 17.63 14.19 3.45
CA LEU A 11 16.17 13.98 3.61
C LEU A 11 15.36 14.38 2.38
N ASN A 12 15.91 15.23 1.49
CA ASN A 12 15.24 15.68 0.27
C ASN A 12 15.62 14.87 -0.97
N LYS A 13 16.20 13.68 -0.82
CA LYS A 13 16.56 12.78 -1.93
C LYS A 13 15.96 11.39 -1.73
N PRO A 14 15.60 10.68 -2.80
CA PRO A 14 15.18 9.29 -2.69
C PRO A 14 16.34 8.40 -2.24
N GLU A 15 16.05 7.42 -1.38
CA GLU A 15 17.04 6.45 -0.89
C GLU A 15 17.58 5.55 -2.01
N ASN A 16 16.72 5.22 -2.98
CA ASN A 16 17.07 4.48 -4.19
C ASN A 16 16.13 4.84 -5.35
N TYR A 17 16.50 4.44 -6.56
CA TYR A 17 15.77 4.71 -7.81
C TYR A 17 15.08 3.46 -8.38
N SER A 18 14.95 2.38 -7.58
CA SER A 18 14.48 1.08 -8.05
C SER A 18 13.05 1.13 -8.59
N ALA A 19 12.16 1.88 -7.93
CA ALA A 19 10.77 2.07 -8.36
C ALA A 19 10.69 2.74 -9.74
N PHE A 20 11.49 3.79 -9.95
CA PHE A 20 11.54 4.48 -11.24
C PHE A 20 11.99 3.54 -12.36
N TYR A 21 13.12 2.84 -12.19
CA TYR A 21 13.61 1.92 -13.21
C TYR A 21 12.69 0.72 -13.43
N SER A 22 12.03 0.23 -12.37
CA SER A 22 11.04 -0.86 -12.48
C SER A 22 9.84 -0.44 -13.33
N LEU A 23 9.39 0.80 -13.22
CA LEU A 23 8.32 1.35 -14.06
C LEU A 23 8.82 1.65 -15.48
N LEU A 24 10.00 2.24 -15.61
CA LEU A 24 10.61 2.56 -16.90
C LEU A 24 10.77 1.32 -17.77
N ASN A 25 11.18 0.19 -17.20
CA ASN A 25 11.33 -1.08 -17.91
C ASN A 25 10.01 -1.66 -18.44
N ARG A 26 8.87 -1.16 -17.98
CA ARG A 26 7.53 -1.61 -18.37
C ARG A 26 6.86 -0.67 -19.38
N LEU A 27 7.43 0.52 -19.60
CA LEU A 27 6.93 1.46 -20.59
C LEU A 27 7.43 1.07 -21.99
N PRO A 28 6.58 1.15 -23.02
CA PRO A 28 7.00 0.89 -24.40
C PRO A 28 7.94 2.00 -24.88
N THR A 29 9.18 1.68 -25.21
CA THR A 29 10.14 2.60 -25.82
C THR A 29 11.24 1.85 -26.58
N SER A 30 11.73 2.44 -27.66
CA SER A 30 12.93 2.00 -28.39
C SER A 30 14.21 2.54 -27.75
N ASP A 31 14.16 3.71 -27.12
CA ASP A 31 15.27 4.33 -26.40
C ASP A 31 14.87 4.59 -24.95
N ARG A 32 15.47 3.81 -24.05
CA ARG A 32 15.18 3.89 -22.62
C ARG A 32 15.83 5.09 -21.95
N GLU A 33 17.01 5.49 -22.42
CA GLU A 33 17.75 6.58 -21.81
C GLU A 33 17.11 7.92 -22.19
N ALA A 34 16.75 8.10 -23.46
CA ALA A 34 16.00 9.28 -23.90
C ALA A 34 14.65 9.42 -23.17
N LEU A 35 13.92 8.31 -22.96
CA LEU A 35 12.68 8.34 -22.18
C LEU A 35 12.93 8.72 -20.71
N LYS A 36 13.99 8.17 -20.09
CA LYS A 36 14.38 8.53 -18.72
C LYS A 36 14.64 10.04 -18.62
N GLU A 37 15.46 10.59 -19.51
CA GLU A 37 15.81 12.01 -19.52
C GLU A 37 14.59 12.91 -19.74
N SER A 38 13.70 12.53 -20.66
CA SER A 38 12.44 13.24 -20.92
C SER A 38 11.55 13.31 -19.68
N ILE A 39 11.35 12.17 -18.99
CA ILE A 39 10.56 12.12 -17.75
C ILE A 39 11.21 12.99 -16.67
N VAL A 40 12.53 12.88 -16.46
CA VAL A 40 13.22 13.67 -15.43
C VAL A 40 13.11 15.17 -15.73
N SER A 41 13.33 15.56 -16.99
CA SER A 41 13.19 16.95 -17.44
C SER A 41 11.78 17.48 -17.19
N GLN A 42 10.74 16.71 -17.54
CA GLN A 42 9.34 17.07 -17.33
C GLN A 42 9.01 17.33 -15.86
N TYR A 43 9.48 16.48 -14.94
CA TYR A 43 9.16 16.59 -13.51
C TYR A 43 10.13 17.50 -12.74
N THR A 44 11.10 18.10 -13.41
CA THR A 44 12.02 19.10 -12.84
C THR A 44 11.93 20.45 -13.55
N ASP A 45 10.90 20.64 -14.38
CA ASP A 45 10.69 21.84 -15.20
C ASP A 45 11.92 22.20 -16.06
N GLY A 46 12.58 21.18 -16.63
CA GLY A 46 13.76 21.33 -17.48
C GLY A 46 15.08 21.58 -16.75
N ARG A 47 15.08 21.62 -15.40
CA ARG A 47 16.28 21.91 -14.60
C ARG A 47 17.39 20.86 -14.75
N THR A 48 17.05 19.59 -14.96
CA THR A 48 18.00 18.48 -15.08
C THR A 48 17.40 17.30 -15.83
N THR A 49 18.26 16.42 -16.36
CA THR A 49 17.89 15.10 -16.91
C THR A 49 18.37 13.94 -16.01
N SER A 50 19.06 14.27 -14.91
CA SER A 50 19.63 13.29 -13.98
C SER A 50 18.69 13.01 -12.81
N LEU A 51 18.31 11.74 -12.63
CA LEU A 51 17.52 11.26 -11.48
C LEU A 51 18.15 11.68 -10.13
N ARG A 52 19.48 11.71 -10.06
CA ARG A 52 20.22 12.06 -8.83
C ARG A 52 20.04 13.53 -8.43
N GLU A 53 19.68 14.37 -9.39
CA GLU A 53 19.49 15.80 -9.18
C GLU A 53 18.04 16.18 -8.88
N MET A 54 17.09 15.24 -9.01
CA MET A 54 15.72 15.40 -8.55
C MET A 54 15.64 15.51 -7.03
N THR A 55 14.72 16.32 -6.53
CA THR A 55 14.28 16.30 -5.14
C THR A 55 13.39 15.08 -4.89
N LEU A 56 13.21 14.69 -3.64
CA LEU A 56 12.31 13.61 -3.25
C LEU A 56 10.87 13.88 -3.73
N LYS A 57 10.41 15.13 -3.65
CA LYS A 57 9.06 15.52 -4.11
C LYS A 57 8.90 15.31 -5.62
N GLU A 58 9.85 15.79 -6.42
CA GLU A 58 9.82 15.64 -7.88
C GLU A 58 9.92 14.15 -8.26
N TYR A 59 10.82 13.41 -7.61
CA TYR A 59 10.96 11.97 -7.82
C TYR A 59 9.67 11.21 -7.50
N SER A 60 9.07 11.47 -6.35
CA SER A 60 7.78 10.86 -5.96
C SER A 60 6.66 11.22 -6.93
N ALA A 61 6.61 12.46 -7.42
CA ALA A 61 5.65 12.90 -8.43
C ALA A 61 5.87 12.17 -9.77
N ALA A 62 7.12 12.04 -10.22
CA ALA A 62 7.46 11.32 -11.45
C ALA A 62 7.06 9.85 -11.37
N VAL A 63 7.43 9.15 -10.29
CA VAL A 63 7.05 7.76 -10.06
C VAL A 63 5.52 7.61 -10.03
N ALA A 64 4.81 8.50 -9.34
CA ALA A 64 3.35 8.48 -9.31
C ALA A 64 2.71 8.71 -10.69
N GLY A 65 3.30 9.58 -11.51
CA GLY A 65 2.88 9.81 -12.89
C GLY A 65 3.10 8.59 -13.77
N MET A 66 4.30 7.99 -13.72
CA MET A 66 4.63 6.76 -14.45
C MET A 66 3.71 5.60 -14.05
N GLN A 67 3.39 5.47 -12.76
CA GLN A 67 2.50 4.42 -12.26
C GLN A 67 1.10 4.49 -12.88
N LYS A 68 0.64 5.68 -13.32
CA LYS A 68 -0.67 5.82 -14.01
C LYS A 68 -0.63 5.28 -15.44
N LEU A 69 0.55 5.26 -16.07
CA LEU A 69 0.75 4.80 -17.44
C LEU A 69 1.06 3.29 -17.50
N VAL A 70 1.54 2.73 -16.40
CA VAL A 70 1.89 1.31 -16.31
C VAL A 70 0.74 0.54 -15.64
N PRO A 71 0.03 -0.36 -16.35
CA PRO A 71 -1.01 -1.16 -15.73
C PRO A 71 -0.41 -2.03 -14.62
N PRO A 72 -1.05 -2.17 -13.45
CA PRO A 72 -0.51 -2.98 -12.36
C PRO A 72 -0.38 -4.44 -12.79
N THR A 73 0.61 -5.14 -12.22
CA THR A 73 0.71 -6.59 -12.38
C THR A 73 -0.39 -7.28 -11.57
N TYR A 74 -0.77 -8.48 -11.99
CA TYR A 74 -1.72 -9.32 -11.23
C TYR A 74 -1.33 -9.47 -9.75
N ARG A 75 -0.03 -9.62 -9.44
CA ARG A 75 0.46 -9.69 -8.05
C ARG A 75 0.26 -8.38 -7.28
N GLU A 76 0.45 -7.23 -7.92
CA GLU A 76 0.20 -5.91 -7.31
C GLU A 76 -1.30 -5.70 -7.04
N GLU A 77 -2.15 -6.09 -7.99
CA GLU A 77 -3.61 -6.05 -7.86
C GLU A 77 -4.09 -6.95 -6.71
N LEU A 78 -3.63 -8.20 -6.67
CA LEU A 78 -3.95 -9.14 -5.59
C LEU A 78 -3.55 -8.59 -4.22
N ARG A 79 -2.35 -8.00 -4.10
CA ARG A 79 -1.91 -7.37 -2.84
C ARG A 79 -2.80 -6.19 -2.44
N LYS A 80 -3.23 -5.38 -3.40
CA LYS A 80 -4.16 -4.27 -3.17
C LYS A 80 -5.51 -4.78 -2.67
N ILE A 81 -6.08 -5.77 -3.35
CA ILE A 81 -7.36 -6.40 -2.97
C ILE A 81 -7.26 -7.02 -1.57
N LEU A 82 -6.20 -7.81 -1.31
CA LEU A 82 -5.99 -8.45 -0.01
C LEU A 82 -5.89 -7.41 1.12
N ARG A 83 -5.16 -6.31 0.89
CA ARG A 83 -5.07 -5.20 1.85
C ARG A 83 -6.43 -4.57 2.13
N GLN A 84 -7.22 -4.30 1.10
CA GLN A 84 -8.56 -3.73 1.24
C GLN A 84 -9.49 -4.66 2.03
N LYS A 85 -9.51 -5.95 1.71
CA LYS A 85 -10.31 -6.95 2.44
C LYS A 85 -9.89 -7.07 3.90
N ARG A 86 -8.58 -7.15 4.17
CA ARG A 86 -8.05 -7.15 5.54
C ARG A 86 -8.47 -5.92 6.33
N SER A 87 -8.33 -4.73 5.74
CA SER A 87 -8.76 -3.48 6.38
C SER A 87 -10.24 -3.49 6.69
N ALA A 88 -11.07 -4.03 5.79
CA ALA A 88 -12.51 -4.05 5.97
C ALA A 88 -12.94 -5.05 7.06
N VAL A 89 -12.26 -6.19 7.19
CA VAL A 89 -12.48 -7.16 8.29
C VAL A 89 -12.02 -6.58 9.63
N LEU A 90 -10.82 -6.01 9.71
CA LEU A 90 -10.31 -5.36 10.92
C LEU A 90 -11.27 -4.25 11.38
N HIS A 91 -11.81 -3.46 10.46
CA HIS A 91 -12.80 -2.46 10.80
C HIS A 91 -14.08 -3.09 11.41
N GLN A 92 -14.56 -4.22 10.90
CA GLN A 92 -15.69 -4.92 11.54
C GLN A 92 -15.36 -5.46 12.92
N MET A 93 -14.13 -5.99 13.11
CA MET A 93 -13.67 -6.44 14.43
C MET A 93 -13.63 -5.30 15.44
N GLN A 94 -13.12 -4.14 15.04
CA GLN A 94 -13.11 -2.94 15.86
C GLN A 94 -14.52 -2.52 16.30
N LEU A 95 -15.50 -2.57 15.38
CA LEU A 95 -16.90 -2.28 15.70
C LEU A 95 -17.55 -3.33 16.64
N LEU A 96 -16.97 -4.53 16.73
CA LEU A 96 -17.38 -5.55 17.70
C LEU A 96 -16.70 -5.40 19.07
N GLY A 97 -15.83 -4.39 19.23
CA GLY A 97 -15.08 -4.10 20.45
C GLY A 97 -13.73 -4.81 20.54
N ILE A 98 -13.24 -5.40 19.45
CA ILE A 98 -11.91 -6.02 19.41
C ILE A 98 -10.88 -4.92 19.19
N ASP A 99 -9.88 -4.86 20.06
CA ASP A 99 -8.75 -3.96 19.91
C ASP A 99 -7.84 -4.44 18.78
N THR A 100 -7.92 -3.77 17.62
CA THR A 100 -7.18 -4.12 16.41
C THR A 100 -5.77 -3.54 16.35
N ALA A 101 -5.34 -2.82 17.40
CA ALA A 101 -3.94 -2.43 17.58
C ALA A 101 -3.12 -3.56 18.24
N ASP A 102 -3.79 -4.52 18.88
CA ASP A 102 -3.21 -5.68 19.53
C ASP A 102 -3.41 -6.94 18.67
N TRP A 103 -2.31 -7.43 18.08
CA TRP A 103 -2.34 -8.59 17.17
C TRP A 103 -2.67 -9.91 17.87
N ASP A 104 -2.37 -10.04 19.17
CA ASP A 104 -2.70 -11.26 19.92
C ASP A 104 -4.21 -11.36 20.11
N LYS A 105 -4.89 -10.24 20.36
CA LYS A 105 -6.37 -10.20 20.43
C LYS A 105 -7.02 -10.49 19.08
N VAL A 106 -6.48 -9.93 17.99
CA VAL A 106 -6.97 -10.22 16.64
C VAL A 106 -6.82 -11.70 16.31
N ASN A 107 -5.65 -12.29 16.58
CA ASN A 107 -5.40 -13.69 16.31
C ASN A 107 -6.23 -14.61 17.22
N ALA A 108 -6.33 -14.33 18.52
CA ALA A 108 -7.16 -15.10 19.43
C ALA A 108 -8.63 -15.13 18.98
N PHE A 109 -9.15 -14.01 18.47
CA PHE A 109 -10.50 -13.95 17.93
C PHE A 109 -10.66 -14.76 16.62
N CYS A 110 -9.68 -14.70 15.71
CA CYS A 110 -9.71 -15.45 14.45
C CYS A 110 -9.51 -16.97 14.63
N LEU A 111 -8.68 -17.37 15.60
CA LEU A 111 -8.36 -18.78 15.88
C LEU A 111 -9.56 -19.58 16.41
N ASP A 112 -10.59 -18.94 16.96
CA ASP A 112 -11.84 -19.64 17.30
C ASP A 112 -12.43 -20.27 16.02
N SER A 113 -12.66 -21.58 16.05
CA SER A 113 -13.18 -22.36 14.92
C SER A 113 -14.57 -21.91 14.45
N ARG A 114 -15.33 -21.23 15.31
CA ARG A 114 -16.63 -20.63 14.95
C ARG A 114 -16.46 -19.34 14.16
N ILE A 115 -15.29 -18.70 14.23
CA ILE A 115 -14.95 -17.45 13.52
C ILE A 115 -14.21 -17.75 12.21
N ALA A 116 -12.94 -18.16 12.28
CA ALA A 116 -12.14 -18.50 11.10
C ALA A 116 -11.29 -19.76 11.31
N GLY A 117 -10.91 -20.10 12.54
CA GLY A 117 -10.13 -21.31 12.85
C GLY A 117 -8.65 -21.23 12.49
N MET A 118 -8.13 -20.05 12.14
CA MET A 118 -6.73 -19.83 11.76
C MET A 118 -6.31 -18.39 12.07
N GLU A 119 -5.02 -18.09 12.00
CA GLU A 119 -4.52 -16.74 12.27
C GLU A 119 -4.99 -15.75 11.19
N PHE A 120 -5.18 -14.48 11.55
CA PHE A 120 -5.67 -13.47 10.61
C PHE A 120 -4.76 -13.28 9.39
N ARG A 121 -3.44 -13.45 9.59
CA ARG A 121 -2.44 -13.32 8.51
C ARG A 121 -2.52 -14.42 7.46
N GLU A 122 -3.10 -15.57 7.81
CA GLU A 122 -3.24 -16.75 6.93
C GLU A 122 -4.48 -16.66 6.05
N LEU A 123 -5.42 -15.77 6.38
CA LEU A 123 -6.63 -15.56 5.59
C LEU A 123 -6.29 -14.99 4.21
N ASP A 124 -6.76 -15.72 3.19
CA ASP A 124 -6.77 -15.29 1.80
C ASP A 124 -8.00 -14.42 1.49
N CYS A 125 -8.15 -14.04 0.22
CA CYS A 125 -9.25 -13.17 -0.21
C CYS A 125 -10.64 -13.77 0.07
N GLU A 126 -10.82 -15.08 -0.13
CA GLU A 126 -12.11 -15.75 0.02
C GLU A 126 -12.47 -15.94 1.50
N ALA A 127 -11.49 -16.34 2.31
CA ALA A 127 -11.63 -16.46 3.74
C ALA A 127 -11.94 -15.09 4.39
N LEU A 128 -11.31 -14.01 3.92
CA LEU A 128 -11.61 -12.65 4.39
C LEU A 128 -13.03 -12.20 4.03
N ASP A 129 -13.52 -12.50 2.82
CA ASP A 129 -14.89 -12.15 2.42
C ASP A 129 -15.92 -12.90 3.27
N THR A 130 -15.70 -14.20 3.47
CA THR A 130 -16.54 -15.04 4.31
C THR A 130 -16.57 -14.54 5.75
N LEU A 131 -15.39 -14.21 6.29
CA LEU A 131 -15.28 -13.65 7.64
C LEU A 131 -15.98 -12.30 7.74
N GLN A 132 -15.84 -11.42 6.74
CA GLN A 132 -16.50 -10.12 6.74
C GLN A 132 -18.04 -10.25 6.83
N VAL A 133 -18.63 -11.14 6.05
CA VAL A 133 -20.09 -11.41 6.09
C VAL A 133 -20.49 -11.93 7.47
N LYS A 134 -19.72 -12.88 8.01
CA LYS A 134 -19.96 -13.46 9.35
C LYS A 134 -19.94 -12.39 10.44
N LEU A 135 -18.96 -11.48 10.45
CA LEU A 135 -18.86 -10.41 11.45
C LEU A 135 -20.02 -9.43 11.36
N ARG A 136 -20.45 -9.07 10.14
CA ARG A 136 -21.64 -8.24 9.94
C ARG A 136 -22.90 -8.90 10.49
N ALA A 137 -23.06 -10.21 10.28
CA ALA A 137 -24.20 -10.96 10.83
C ALA A 137 -24.17 -11.02 12.36
N ILE A 138 -23.00 -11.28 12.97
CA ILE A 138 -22.83 -11.27 14.43
C ILE A 138 -23.20 -9.90 15.00
N ARG A 139 -22.71 -8.83 14.38
CA ARG A 139 -22.99 -7.45 14.81
C ARG A 139 -24.48 -7.14 14.76
N ARG A 140 -25.15 -7.39 13.63
CA ARG A 140 -26.61 -7.18 13.48
C ARG A 140 -27.41 -7.94 14.55
N LYS A 141 -27.01 -9.18 14.86
CA LYS A 141 -27.66 -9.97 15.92
C LYS A 141 -27.47 -9.38 17.32
N ARG A 142 -26.33 -8.72 17.59
CA ARG A 142 -26.10 -8.01 18.86
C ARG A 142 -26.96 -6.76 18.95
N GLU A 143 -27.05 -5.99 17.88
CA GLU A 143 -27.88 -4.77 17.80
C GLU A 143 -29.36 -5.10 18.03
N ASN A 144 -29.90 -6.12 17.36
CA ASN A 144 -31.31 -6.53 17.50
C ASN A 144 -31.68 -7.10 18.89
N LYS A 145 -30.70 -7.50 19.70
CA LYS A 145 -30.93 -7.99 21.08
C LYS A 145 -30.90 -6.88 22.12
N GLN A 146 -30.37 -5.71 21.75
CA GLN A 146 -30.23 -4.55 22.63
C GLN A 146 -31.39 -3.55 22.45
N GLN A 147 -32.21 -3.73 21.40
CA GLN A 147 -33.51 -3.08 21.20
C GLN A 147 -34.62 -3.92 21.83
#